data_AF-A0A957I2B1-F1
#
_entry.id   AF-A0A957I2B1-F1
#
_cell.length_a   1.000
_cell.length_b   1.000
_cell.length_c   1.000
_cell.angle_alpha   90.00
_cell.angle_beta   90.00
_cell.angle_gamma   90.00
#
_symmetry.space_group_name_H-M   'P 1'
#
loop_
_entity.id
_entity.type
_entity.pdbx_description
1 polymer ?
#
loop_
_entity_poly.entity_id
_entity_poly.type
_entity_poly.pdbx_seq_one_letter_code
_entity_poly.pdbx_strand_id
1 'polypeptide(L)'
;PPRGYSFAAFRDAGAAPVTDGAADPSRYADGQYWDTTVYTLPANVTQGVVRLLYQTSSKEYITFLRDNNPLPGIAGNRGQILYNLWQQTGRSQPEIMAETNFGQ
;
A
#
# COMPACT_ATOMS: atom_id res chain seq x y z
N PRO A 1 -5.79 7.55 -5.75
CA PRO A 1 -6.84 7.03 -6.68
C PRO A 1 -6.30 6.88 -8.11
N PRO A 2 -6.89 6.03 -8.96
CA PRO A 2 -6.48 5.92 -10.36
C PRO A 2 -6.99 7.10 -11.20
N ARG A 3 -6.44 7.28 -12.41
CA ARG A 3 -6.97 8.24 -13.38
C ARG A 3 -8.42 7.88 -13.73
N GLY A 4 -9.30 8.89 -13.77
CA GLY A 4 -10.74 8.70 -13.99
C GLY A 4 -11.52 8.33 -12.73
N TYR A 5 -10.92 8.44 -11.55
CA TYR A 5 -11.59 8.23 -10.26
C TYR A 5 -12.83 9.12 -10.10
N SER A 6 -13.92 8.53 -9.60
CA SER A 6 -15.02 9.24 -8.94
C SER A 6 -15.43 8.48 -7.68
N PHE A 7 -15.82 9.20 -6.63
CA PHE A 7 -16.20 8.58 -5.36
C PHE A 7 -17.41 7.65 -5.53
N ALA A 8 -18.44 8.10 -6.25
CA ALA A 8 -19.68 7.34 -6.43
C ALA A 8 -19.41 5.97 -7.09
N ALA A 9 -18.66 5.94 -8.20
CA ALA A 9 -18.37 4.69 -8.90
C ALA A 9 -17.54 3.71 -8.03
N PHE A 10 -16.56 4.23 -7.28
CA PHE A 10 -15.72 3.40 -6.42
C PHE A 10 -16.49 2.89 -5.21
N ARG A 11 -17.37 3.71 -4.62
CA ARG A 11 -18.26 3.28 -3.54
C ARG A 11 -19.20 2.17 -4.00
N ASP A 12 -19.83 2.33 -5.16
CA ASP A 12 -20.77 1.34 -5.68
C ASP A 12 -20.08 0.02 -6.04
N ALA A 13 -18.79 0.06 -6.39
CA ALA A 13 -17.93 -1.11 -6.57
C ALA A 13 -17.36 -1.70 -5.28
N GLY A 14 -17.66 -1.13 -4.10
CA GLY A 14 -17.11 -1.58 -2.81
C GLY A 14 -15.63 -1.22 -2.61
N ALA A 15 -15.10 -0.26 -3.37
CA ALA A 15 -13.71 0.17 -3.38
C ALA A 15 -13.53 1.65 -2.98
N ALA A 16 -14.52 2.24 -2.30
CA ALA A 16 -14.41 3.63 -1.83
C ALA A 16 -13.18 3.82 -0.93
N PRO A 17 -12.51 4.99 -1.02
CA PRO A 17 -11.52 5.36 -0.02
C PRO A 17 -12.18 5.39 1.36
N VAL A 18 -11.46 4.89 2.37
CA VAL A 18 -11.92 4.86 3.76
C VAL A 18 -11.04 5.74 4.62
N THR A 19 -11.65 6.42 5.59
CA THR A 19 -10.97 7.15 6.66
C THR A 19 -11.70 6.82 7.96
N ASP A 20 -10.93 6.45 8.99
CA ASP A 20 -11.44 5.99 10.28
C ASP A 20 -12.52 4.89 10.19
N GLY A 21 -12.36 3.98 9.23
CA GLY A 21 -13.24 2.82 9.05
C GLY A 21 -14.54 3.09 8.29
N ALA A 22 -14.78 4.32 7.82
CA ALA A 22 -15.94 4.68 7.02
C ALA A 22 -15.53 5.17 5.63
N ALA A 23 -16.41 4.97 4.63
CA ALA A 23 -16.21 5.53 3.29
C ALA A 23 -16.21 7.07 3.37
N ASP A 24 -15.13 7.70 2.89
CA ASP A 24 -14.91 9.14 3.03
C ASP A 24 -14.80 9.82 1.66
N PRO A 25 -15.84 10.56 1.22
CA PRO A 25 -15.81 11.31 -0.03
C PRO A 25 -14.89 12.53 -0.01
N SER A 26 -14.49 13.01 1.18
CA SER A 26 -13.60 14.16 1.33
C SER A 26 -12.13 13.81 1.14
N ARG A 27 -11.78 12.53 1.25
CA ARG A 27 -10.39 12.06 1.16
C ARG A 27 -9.73 12.34 -0.18
N TYR A 28 -10.50 12.28 -1.26
CA TYR A 28 -10.08 12.56 -2.63
C TYR A 28 -11.21 13.16 -3.45
N ALA A 29 -10.95 14.27 -4.14
CA ALA A 29 -11.90 14.84 -5.09
C ALA A 29 -12.05 13.96 -6.35
N ASP A 30 -13.20 14.04 -7.01
CA ASP A 30 -13.40 13.37 -8.30
C ASP A 30 -12.37 13.87 -9.33
N GLY A 31 -11.80 12.94 -10.10
CA GLY A 31 -10.70 13.19 -11.03
C GLY A 31 -9.32 13.28 -10.38
N GLN A 32 -9.20 13.36 -9.06
CA GLN A 32 -7.90 13.35 -8.37
C GLN A 32 -7.21 11.99 -8.55
N TYR A 33 -5.95 12.01 -9.00
CA TYR A 33 -5.15 10.80 -9.27
C TYR A 33 -3.80 10.81 -8.53
N TRP A 34 -3.69 11.61 -7.47
CA TRP A 34 -2.51 11.72 -6.61
C TRP A 34 -2.94 11.77 -5.14
N ASP A 35 -1.97 11.59 -4.24
CA ASP A 35 -2.14 11.84 -2.82
C ASP A 35 -1.07 12.84 -2.35
N THR A 36 -1.32 13.55 -1.26
CA THR A 36 -0.38 14.51 -0.69
C THR A 36 -0.30 14.33 0.81
N THR A 37 0.92 14.03 1.29
CA THR A 37 1.22 13.87 2.71
C THR A 37 2.26 14.90 3.11
N VAL A 38 1.98 15.65 4.17
CA VAL A 38 2.90 16.65 4.72
C VAL A 38 3.68 16.04 5.88
N TYR A 39 5.01 16.17 5.82
CA TYR A 39 5.91 15.75 6.89
C TYR A 39 6.57 16.97 7.51
N THR A 40 6.37 17.18 8.81
CA THR A 40 7.06 18.23 9.56
C THR A 40 8.44 17.73 9.96
N LEU A 41 9.48 18.43 9.51
CA LEU A 41 10.87 18.13 9.86
C LEU A 41 11.26 18.85 11.16
N PRO A 42 12.19 18.29 11.97
CA PRO A 42 12.81 19.01 13.08
C PRO A 42 13.49 20.31 12.64
N ALA A 43 13.48 21.34 13.49
CA ALA A 43 13.92 22.69 13.15
C ALA A 43 15.38 22.81 12.66
N ASN A 44 16.23 21.84 12.97
CA ASN A 44 17.67 21.86 12.63
C ASN A 44 18.02 20.95 11.44
N VAL A 45 17.04 20.41 10.71
CA VAL A 45 17.31 19.61 9.50
C VAL A 45 17.74 20.55 8.38
N THR A 46 19.00 20.47 7.99
CA THR A 46 19.57 21.28 6.90
C THR A 46 19.57 20.56 5.56
N GLN A 47 19.58 19.23 5.56
CA GLN A 47 19.60 18.39 4.36
C GLN A 47 18.90 17.06 4.61
N GLY A 48 18.46 16.40 3.54
CA GLY A 48 17.87 15.06 3.63
C GLY A 48 17.58 14.43 2.28
N VAL A 49 17.26 13.13 2.34
CA VAL A 49 16.91 12.30 1.18
C VAL A 49 15.48 11.83 1.32
N VAL A 50 14.67 12.01 0.29
CA VAL A 50 13.30 11.51 0.22
C VAL A 50 13.23 10.41 -0.83
N ARG A 51 12.76 9.22 -0.44
CA ARG A 51 12.59 8.05 -1.32
C ARG A 51 11.14 7.64 -1.37
N LEU A 52 10.58 7.53 -2.57
CA LEU A 52 9.32 6.84 -2.80
C LEU A 52 9.63 5.35 -3.01
N LEU A 53 9.14 4.50 -2.12
CA LEU A 53 9.33 3.06 -2.17
C LEU A 53 8.04 2.36 -2.61
N TYR A 54 8.14 1.36 -3.48
CA TYR A 54 7.03 0.48 -3.85
C TYR A 54 7.31 -0.95 -3.39
N GLN A 55 6.29 -1.58 -2.79
CA GLN A 55 6.33 -2.99 -2.41
C GLN A 55 5.23 -3.75 -3.14
N THR A 56 5.59 -4.82 -3.85
CA THR A 56 4.62 -5.63 -4.63
C THR A 56 3.56 -6.28 -3.74
N SER A 57 3.90 -6.66 -2.51
CA SER A 57 2.98 -7.29 -1.58
C SER A 57 3.36 -6.97 -0.14
N SER A 58 2.40 -6.52 0.67
CA SER A 58 2.59 -6.30 2.10
C SER A 58 2.62 -7.61 2.89
N LYS A 59 3.21 -7.56 4.08
CA LYS A 59 3.20 -8.70 5.02
C LYS A 59 1.77 -9.07 5.38
N GLU A 60 0.95 -8.08 5.70
CA GLU A 60 -0.43 -8.23 6.16
C GLU A 60 -1.27 -8.96 5.11
N TYR A 61 -1.11 -8.60 3.84
CA TYR A 61 -1.82 -9.26 2.73
C TYR A 61 -1.37 -10.71 2.57
N ILE A 62 -0.06 -10.99 2.58
CA ILE A 62 0.47 -12.35 2.48
C ILE A 62 0.01 -13.22 3.66
N THR A 63 0.02 -12.68 4.88
CA THR A 63 -0.48 -13.42 6.07
C THR A 63 -1.99 -13.63 6.02
N PHE A 64 -2.75 -12.64 5.54
CA PHE A 64 -4.19 -12.78 5.34
C PHE A 64 -4.50 -13.94 4.39
N LEU A 65 -3.82 -14.00 3.23
CA LEU A 65 -4.01 -15.08 2.25
C LEU A 65 -3.62 -16.46 2.81
N ARG A 66 -2.58 -16.53 3.64
CA ARG A 66 -2.20 -17.77 4.34
C ARG A 66 -3.32 -18.23 5.28
N ASP A 67 -3.80 -17.32 6.14
CA ASP A 67 -4.70 -17.64 7.25
C ASP A 67 -6.15 -17.86 6.78
N ASN A 68 -6.55 -17.19 5.69
CA ASN A 68 -7.91 -17.26 5.13
C ASN A 68 -8.00 -18.17 3.90
N ASN A 69 -6.98 -18.99 3.62
CA ASN A 69 -7.07 -19.96 2.55
C ASN A 69 -8.16 -21.01 2.88
N PRO A 70 -9.14 -21.28 2.00
CA PRO A 70 -10.33 -22.10 2.31
C PRO A 70 -10.04 -23.59 2.53
N LEU A 71 -8.79 -24.03 2.36
CA LEU A 71 -8.34 -25.41 2.54
C LEU A 71 -7.19 -25.50 3.56
N PRO A 72 -7.39 -25.12 4.83
CA PRO A 72 -6.34 -25.20 5.86
C PRO A 72 -5.93 -26.66 6.12
N GLY A 73 -4.65 -26.91 6.37
CA GLY A 73 -4.13 -28.24 6.77
C GLY A 73 -4.00 -29.29 5.66
N ILE A 74 -4.38 -28.99 4.42
CA ILE A 74 -4.18 -29.91 3.28
C ILE A 74 -2.75 -29.78 2.72
N ALA A 75 -2.10 -30.91 2.46
CA ALA A 75 -0.83 -30.94 1.73
C ALA A 75 -0.99 -30.25 0.37
N GLY A 76 -0.20 -29.21 0.10
CA GLY A 76 -0.38 -28.36 -1.09
C GLY A 76 -1.24 -27.12 -0.87
N ASN A 77 -1.55 -26.72 0.37
CA ASN A 77 -2.21 -25.46 0.69
C ASN A 77 -1.45 -24.27 0.06
N ARG A 78 -2.12 -23.57 -0.87
CA ARG A 78 -1.51 -22.49 -1.68
C ARG A 78 -1.16 -21.26 -0.85
N GLY A 79 -1.91 -20.96 0.21
CA GLY A 79 -1.60 -19.87 1.13
C GLY A 79 -0.29 -20.12 1.88
N GLN A 80 -0.07 -21.36 2.37
CA GLN A 80 1.17 -21.74 3.03
C GLN A 80 2.35 -21.79 2.04
N ILE A 81 2.13 -22.31 0.82
CA ILE A 81 3.16 -22.30 -0.23
C ILE A 81 3.59 -20.87 -0.57
N LEU A 82 2.62 -19.97 -0.80
CA LEU A 82 2.89 -18.56 -1.08
C LEU A 82 3.67 -17.90 0.07
N TYR A 83 3.24 -18.10 1.32
CA TYR A 83 3.94 -17.55 2.49
C TYR A 83 5.39 -18.06 2.58
N ASN A 84 5.61 -19.35 2.33
CA ASN A 84 6.96 -19.94 2.36
C ASN A 84 7.85 -19.37 1.24
N LEU A 85 7.33 -19.29 0.01
CA LEU A 85 8.05 -18.68 -1.11
C LEU A 85 8.37 -17.21 -0.82
N TRP A 86 7.40 -16.43 -0.35
CA TRP A 86 7.60 -15.04 0.04
C TRP A 86 8.71 -14.89 1.09
N GLN A 87 8.75 -15.75 2.11
CA GLN A 87 9.86 -15.74 3.08
C GLN A 87 11.21 -16.08 2.46
N GLN A 88 11.25 -17.06 1.55
CA GLN A 88 12.47 -17.52 0.87
C GLN A 88 13.00 -16.50 -0.14
N THR A 89 12.13 -15.72 -0.77
CA THR A 89 12.48 -14.71 -1.80
C THR A 89 12.60 -13.31 -1.23
N GLY A 90 12.96 -13.17 0.05
CA GLY A 90 13.27 -11.87 0.65
C GLY A 90 12.05 -11.01 1.01
N ARG A 91 10.84 -11.57 1.03
CA ARG A 91 9.62 -10.93 1.54
C ARG A 91 9.18 -9.69 0.76
N SER A 92 9.37 -9.71 -0.56
CA SER A 92 9.07 -8.58 -1.45
C SER A 92 9.72 -7.30 -0.92
N GLN A 93 11.05 -7.21 -0.93
CA GLN A 93 11.71 -5.99 -0.47
C GLN A 93 11.19 -4.77 -1.25
N PRO A 94 11.06 -3.59 -0.61
CA PRO A 94 10.65 -2.38 -1.32
C PRO A 94 11.70 -1.94 -2.33
N GLU A 95 11.24 -1.49 -3.50
CA GLU A 95 12.06 -0.93 -4.56
C GLU A 95 11.94 0.61 -4.60
N ILE A 96 13.03 1.31 -4.90
CA ILE A 96 13.02 2.77 -5.04
C ILE A 96 12.40 3.15 -6.39
N MET A 97 11.29 3.86 -6.33
CA MET A 97 10.59 4.40 -7.51
C MET A 97 11.09 5.79 -7.90
N ALA A 98 11.41 6.60 -6.89
CA ALA A 98 11.95 7.95 -7.05
C ALA A 98 12.77 8.35 -5.83
N GLU A 99 13.80 9.16 -6.03
CA GLU A 99 14.63 9.74 -4.98
C GLU A 99 14.87 11.23 -5.27
N THR A 100 14.86 12.05 -4.22
CA THR A 100 15.29 13.45 -4.29
C THR A 100 16.02 13.86 -3.03
N ASN A 101 16.90 14.86 -3.15
CA ASN A 101 17.66 15.43 -2.05
C ASN A 101 17.27 16.89 -1.86
N PHE A 102 17.29 17.38 -0.63
CA PHE A 102 17.13 18.81 -0.34
C PHE A 102 18.28 19.31 0.54
N GLY A 103 18.54 20.63 0.51
CA GLY A 103 19.53 21.29 1.39
C GLY A 103 20.96 21.39 0.84
N GLN A 104 21.12 21.91 -0.39
CA GLN A 104 22.45 22.16 -0.99
C GLN A 104 23.02 23.53 -0.60
#